data_AF-A0A9D5JL61-F1
#
_entry.id   AF-A0A9D5JL61-F1
#
_cell.length_a   1.000
_cell.length_b   1.000
_cell.length_c   1.000
_cell.angle_alpha   90.00
_cell.angle_beta   90.00
_cell.angle_gamma   90.00
#
_symmetry.space_group_name_H-M   'P 1'
#
loop_
_entity.id
_entity.type
_entity.pdbx_description
1 polymer ?
#
loop_
_entity_poly.entity_id
_entity_poly.type
_entity_poly.pdbx_seq_one_letter_code
_entity_poly.pdbx_strand_id
1 'polypeptide(L)' 'MTRSVFIVAAERSGDSLGEGLVRELRKLDPDLEIHGIGGTAMAGAG' A
#
# COMPACT_ATOMS: atom_id res chain seq x y z
N MET A 1 -9.90 -0.71 17.89
CA MET A 1 -8.46 -0.43 17.73
C MET A 1 -8.22 -0.40 16.24
N THR A 2 -8.02 0.79 15.67
CA THR A 2 -7.64 0.95 14.26
C THR A 2 -6.24 0.39 14.08
N ARG A 3 -6.01 -0.39 13.02
CA ARG A 3 -4.70 -0.95 12.69
C ARG A 3 -4.06 -0.08 11.62
N SER A 4 -2.74 0.02 11.64
CA SER A 4 -1.97 0.80 10.67
C SER A 4 -0.80 0.01 10.13
N VAL A 5 -0.50 0.16 8.83
CA VAL A 5 0.70 -0.41 8.19
C VAL A 5 1.47 0.67 7.43
N PHE A 6 2.80 0.53 7.39
CA PHE A 6 3.68 1.40 6.62
C PHE A 6 4.42 0.56 5.58
N ILE A 7 4.32 0.91 4.29
CA ILE A 7 4.92 0.16 3.19
C ILE A 7 6.02 1.01 2.52
N VAL A 8 7.20 0.44 2.31
CA VAL A 8 8.31 1.10 1.61
C VAL A 8 8.68 0.31 0.37
N ALA A 9 8.59 0.95 -0.79
CA ALA A 9 9.12 0.46 -2.06
C ALA A 9 10.16 1.44 -2.61
N ALA A 10 11.39 0.95 -2.79
CA ALA A 10 12.53 1.77 -3.22
C ALA A 10 12.90 1.57 -4.71
N GLU A 11 12.15 0.76 -5.44
CA GLU A 11 12.36 0.50 -6.87
C GLU A 11 11.03 0.22 -7.59
N ARG A 12 11.05 0.24 -8.92
CA ARG A 12 9.85 0.07 -9.76
C ARG A 12 9.12 -1.26 -9.51
N SER A 13 9.85 -2.36 -9.36
CA SER A 13 9.24 -3.67 -9.07
C SER A 13 8.51 -3.64 -7.71
N GLY A 14 9.12 -3.04 -6.70
CA GLY A 14 8.51 -2.80 -5.40
C GLY A 14 7.25 -1.93 -5.49
N ASP A 15 7.24 -0.90 -6.33
CA ASP A 15 6.07 -0.04 -6.54
C ASP A 15 4.89 -0.84 -7.12
N SER A 16 5.13 -1.66 -8.15
CA SER A 16 4.10 -2.53 -8.72
C SER A 16 3.59 -3.59 -7.73
N LEU A 17 4.48 -4.19 -6.93
CA LEU A 17 4.08 -5.16 -5.89
C LEU A 17 3.30 -4.48 -4.76
N GLY A 18 3.74 -3.30 -4.35
CA GLY A 18 3.09 -2.50 -3.32
C GLY A 18 1.68 -2.06 -3.73
N GLU A 19 1.47 -1.68 -4.98
CA GLU A 19 0.14 -1.39 -5.52
C GLU A 19 -0.81 -2.57 -5.31
N GLY A 20 -0.39 -3.78 -5.74
CA GLY A 20 -1.18 -4.99 -5.57
C GLY A 20 -1.49 -5.30 -4.11
N LEU A 21 -0.49 -5.16 -3.23
CA LEU A 21 -0.66 -5.36 -1.79
C LEU A 21 -1.67 -4.39 -1.19
N VAL A 22 -1.56 -3.09 -1.49
CA VAL A 22 -2.49 -2.06 -0.99
C VAL A 22 -3.92 -2.37 -1.43
N ARG A 23 -4.13 -2.75 -2.69
CA ARG A 23 -5.45 -3.12 -3.22
C ARG A 23 -6.08 -4.29 -2.46
N GLU A 24 -5.31 -5.34 -2.20
CA GLU A 24 -5.84 -6.51 -1.48
C GLU A 24 -6.04 -6.22 0.02
N LEU A 25 -5.16 -5.43 0.64
CA LEU A 25 -5.35 -5.00 2.04
C LEU A 25 -6.64 -4.21 2.23
N ARG A 26 -6.97 -3.29 1.31
CA ARG A 26 -8.23 -2.51 1.36
C ARG A 26 -9.48 -3.39 1.22
N LYS A 27 -9.41 -4.49 0.45
CA LYS A 27 -10.52 -5.45 0.35
C LYS A 27 -10.70 -6.24 1.63
N LEU A 28 -9.60 -6.57 2.30
CA LEU A 28 -9.58 -7.42 3.48
C LEU A 28 -9.97 -6.64 4.76
N ASP A 29 -9.52 -5.39 4.86
CA ASP A 29 -9.85 -4.48 5.96
C ASP A 29 -9.98 -3.04 5.44
N PRO A 30 -11.21 -2.57 5.16
CA PRO A 30 -11.46 -1.22 4.67
C PRO A 30 -11.07 -0.10 5.65
N ASP A 31 -11.00 -0.42 6.94
CA ASP A 31 -10.67 0.55 8.01
C ASP A 31 -9.16 0.58 8.33
N LEU A 32 -8.35 -0.22 7.63
CA LEU A 32 -6.90 -0.23 7.79
C LEU A 32 -6.27 1.08 7.31
N GLU A 33 -5.52 1.75 8.19
CA GLU A 33 -4.72 2.91 7.82
C GLU A 33 -3.45 2.48 7.10
N ILE A 34 -3.26 2.98 5.88
CA ILE A 34 -2.11 2.64 5.03
C ILE A 34 -1.30 3.91 4.77
N HIS A 35 -0.01 3.84 5.10
CA HIS A 35 0.97 4.87 4.82
C HIS A 35 2.13 4.28 4.04
N GLY A 36 2.92 5.12 3.35
CA GLY A 36 4.09 4.58 2.70
C GLY A 36 4.94 5.56 1.91
N ILE A 37 6.05 5.01 1.42
CA ILE A 37 6.93 5.61 0.42
C ILE A 37 6.97 4.63 -0.75
N GLY A 38 6.57 5.09 -1.92
CA GLY A 38 6.52 4.29 -3.14
C GLY A 38 6.49 5.18 -4.38
N GLY A 39 6.35 4.54 -5.53
CA GLY A 39 6.17 5.24 -6.79
C GLY A 39 4.70 5.59 -7.04
N THR A 40 4.41 5.93 -8.29
CA THR A 40 3.07 6.36 -8.71
C THR A 40 2.04 5.25 -8.65
N ALA A 41 2.44 3.97 -8.80
CA ALA A 41 1.50 2.85 -8.76
C ALA A 41 0.95 2.66 -7.35
N MET A 42 1.83 2.59 -6.34
CA MET A 42 1.42 2.54 -4.92
C MET A 42 0.61 3.75 -4.51
N ALA A 43 1.06 4.95 -4.87
CA ALA A 43 0.37 6.19 -4.52
C ALA A 43 -1.06 6.24 -5.10
N GLY A 44 -1.30 5.62 -6.26
CA GLY A 44 -2.62 5.54 -6.87
C GLY A 44 -3.56 4.48 -6.28
N ALA A 45 -3.04 3.51 -5.52
CA ALA A 45 -3.84 2.51 -4.81
C ALA A 45 -4.16 2.91 -3.35
N GLY A 46 -3.34 3.79 -2.78
CA GLY A 46 -3.49 4.35 -1.44
C GLY A 46 -4.57 5.41 -1.34
#